data_AF-A0A2V0NZJ8-F1
#
_entry.id   AF-A0A2V0NZJ8-F1
#
_cell.length_a   1.000
_cell.length_b   1.000
_cell.length_c   1.000
_cell.angle_alpha   90.00
_cell.angle_beta   90.00
_cell.angle_gamma   90.00
#
_symmetry.space_group_name_H-M   'P 1'
#
loop_
_entity.id
_entity.type
_entity.pdbx_description
1 polymer ?
#
loop_
_entity_poly.entity_id
_entity_poly.type
_entity_poly.pdbx_seq_one_letter_code
_entity_poly.pdbx_strand_id
1 'polypeptide(L)'
;MQVETRDPLEAPEKQQSSQDGAAAAPQQEEQQPRPRRPRVLLGLSGSVATIKAPLLCRCLCEFADVRVIATAAARRFVGEGQLPPQAGQLLGDEDEWRQWKQVGDPVMHIELRRWADALVIAPLSANTLAKAAGGLCDNLLTCVVRAWDFDRPLLVAPAMNTLMWDSPFTRRHLDALAQLGVAVVPPVGKRLACGDVGLGAMAAPEAVAAAVAGALRRRYGGGAPDGAGMELPAGPPEALGGA
;
A
#
# COMPACT_ATOMS: atom_id res chain seq x y z
N MET A 1 -34.13 -59.31 -78.19
CA MET A 1 -33.04 -58.34 -78.46
C MET A 1 -33.46 -57.02 -77.84
N GLN A 2 -32.56 -56.36 -77.11
CA GLN A 2 -32.71 -55.10 -76.32
C GLN A 2 -33.29 -55.36 -74.90
N VAL A 3 -32.46 -55.61 -73.87
CA VAL A 3 -31.59 -54.73 -73.06
C VAL A 3 -32.40 -53.79 -72.16
N GLU A 4 -32.62 -54.24 -70.92
CA GLU A 4 -33.12 -53.48 -69.78
C GLU A 4 -32.07 -52.49 -69.28
N THR A 5 -32.51 -51.30 -68.85
CA THR A 5 -31.69 -50.35 -68.11
C THR A 5 -32.46 -49.79 -66.92
N ARG A 6 -31.72 -49.66 -65.82
CA ARG A 6 -31.84 -48.72 -64.69
C ARG A 6 -32.76 -49.08 -63.52
N ASP A 7 -32.10 -49.54 -62.47
CA ASP A 7 -32.30 -49.08 -61.08
C ASP A 7 -31.70 -47.66 -60.91
N PRO A 8 -32.19 -46.81 -59.97
CA PRO A 8 -31.76 -46.99 -58.58
C PRO A 8 -32.67 -46.48 -57.43
N LEU A 9 -32.36 -47.05 -56.25
CA LEU A 9 -32.38 -46.49 -54.88
C LEU A 9 -33.70 -46.49 -54.08
N GLU A 10 -33.80 -47.51 -53.22
CA GLU A 10 -34.65 -47.61 -52.03
C GLU A 10 -34.40 -46.49 -51.01
N ALA A 11 -35.48 -46.02 -50.40
CA ALA A 11 -35.49 -45.30 -49.13
C ALA A 11 -35.93 -46.26 -48.01
N PRO A 12 -35.41 -46.09 -46.78
CA PRO A 12 -36.31 -45.77 -45.67
C PRO A 12 -35.65 -44.70 -44.74
N GLU A 13 -36.26 -44.07 -43.75
CA GLU A 13 -37.23 -44.55 -42.77
C GLU A 13 -37.81 -43.36 -41.97
N LYS A 14 -38.99 -43.57 -41.36
CA LYS A 14 -39.80 -42.56 -40.68
C LYS A 14 -39.19 -42.09 -39.35
N GLN A 15 -39.21 -40.79 -39.14
CA GLN A 15 -39.02 -40.14 -37.84
C GLN A 15 -40.17 -40.47 -36.88
N GLN A 16 -39.82 -40.86 -35.67
CA GLN A 16 -40.72 -40.95 -34.52
C GLN A 16 -40.28 -39.92 -33.46
N SER A 17 -41.28 -39.31 -32.84
CA SER A 17 -41.25 -38.10 -32.04
C SER A 17 -40.73 -38.28 -30.61
N SER A 18 -40.28 -37.14 -30.08
CA SER A 18 -40.41 -36.65 -28.69
C SER A 18 -39.67 -37.38 -27.56
N GLN A 19 -38.72 -36.69 -26.94
CA GLN A 19 -38.90 -36.17 -25.58
C GLN A 19 -37.95 -34.99 -25.31
N ASP A 20 -38.56 -33.85 -24.99
CA ASP A 20 -37.94 -32.65 -24.48
C ASP A 20 -37.24 -32.93 -23.15
N GLY A 21 -35.99 -32.52 -23.07
CA GLY A 21 -35.17 -32.53 -21.88
C GLY A 21 -33.99 -31.60 -22.09
N ALA A 22 -34.26 -30.34 -22.45
CA ALA A 22 -33.24 -29.31 -22.51
C ALA A 22 -32.71 -29.05 -21.09
N ALA A 23 -31.68 -29.80 -20.70
CA ALA A 23 -30.87 -29.47 -19.54
C ALA A 23 -30.28 -28.08 -19.77
N ALA A 24 -30.76 -27.11 -18.98
CA ALA A 24 -30.18 -25.78 -18.96
C ALA A 24 -28.68 -25.90 -18.66
N ALA A 25 -27.86 -25.34 -19.55
CA ALA A 25 -26.44 -25.21 -19.33
C ALA A 25 -26.20 -24.54 -17.98
N PRO A 26 -25.22 -24.99 -17.17
CA PRO A 26 -24.90 -24.33 -15.92
C PRO A 26 -24.51 -22.89 -16.25
N GLN A 27 -25.32 -21.95 -15.76
CA GLN A 27 -25.00 -20.53 -15.78
C GLN A 27 -23.67 -20.41 -15.04
N GLN A 28 -22.62 -20.02 -15.74
CA GLN A 28 -21.35 -19.69 -15.12
C GLN A 28 -21.62 -18.45 -14.27
N GLU A 29 -21.81 -18.63 -12.97
CA GLU A 29 -21.75 -17.53 -12.01
C GLU A 29 -20.40 -16.83 -12.25
N GLU A 30 -20.44 -15.63 -12.83
CA GLU A 30 -19.29 -14.73 -12.85
C GLU A 30 -18.87 -14.53 -11.39
N GLN A 31 -17.85 -15.28 -10.97
CA GLN A 31 -17.30 -15.17 -9.63
C GLN A 31 -16.82 -13.73 -9.46
N GLN A 32 -17.58 -12.94 -8.70
CA GLN A 32 -17.19 -11.57 -8.37
C GLN A 32 -15.76 -11.59 -7.83
N PRO A 33 -14.86 -10.73 -8.35
CA PRO A 33 -13.47 -10.73 -7.93
C PRO A 33 -13.42 -10.52 -6.42
N ARG A 34 -12.79 -11.46 -5.70
CA ARG A 34 -12.65 -11.37 -4.24
C ARG A 34 -11.99 -10.05 -3.86
N PRO A 35 -12.44 -9.40 -2.78
CA PRO A 35 -11.83 -8.16 -2.35
C PRO A 35 -10.36 -8.38 -2.03
N ARG A 36 -9.50 -7.48 -2.50
CA ARG A 36 -8.06 -7.55 -2.22
C ARG A 36 -7.72 -6.81 -0.93
N ARG A 37 -6.62 -7.21 -0.30
CA ARG A 37 -6.06 -6.45 0.83
C ARG A 37 -5.54 -5.08 0.37
N PRO A 38 -5.61 -4.05 1.23
CA PRO A 38 -4.93 -2.77 1.01
C PRO A 38 -3.43 -2.98 0.83
N ARG A 39 -2.81 -2.15 0.00
CA ARG A 39 -1.36 -2.14 -0.24
C ARG A 39 -0.75 -0.91 0.39
N VAL A 40 0.09 -1.12 1.41
CA VAL A 40 0.74 -0.05 2.16
C VAL A 40 2.23 -0.03 1.83
N LEU A 41 2.70 1.12 1.40
CA LEU A 41 4.13 1.39 1.22
C LEU A 41 4.67 2.07 2.48
N LEU A 42 5.56 1.39 3.20
CA LEU A 42 6.21 1.91 4.40
C LEU A 42 7.57 2.52 4.06
N GLY A 43 7.72 3.82 4.20
CA GLY A 43 8.99 4.54 4.12
C GLY A 43 9.67 4.66 5.47
N LEU A 44 10.94 4.26 5.54
CA LEU A 44 11.81 4.39 6.70
C LEU A 44 12.92 5.41 6.41
N SER A 45 13.00 6.45 7.24
CA SER A 45 14.06 7.46 7.13
C SER A 45 15.04 7.45 8.30
N GLY A 46 16.12 8.24 8.20
CA GLY A 46 17.23 8.22 9.15
C GLY A 46 16.88 8.80 10.53
N SER A 47 16.28 7.99 11.40
CA SER A 47 16.00 8.30 12.80
C SER A 47 16.22 7.06 13.65
N VAL A 48 16.63 7.23 14.91
CA VAL A 48 16.79 6.12 15.87
C VAL A 48 15.50 5.32 16.03
N ALA A 49 14.33 5.97 15.84
CA ALA A 49 13.04 5.29 15.88
C ALA A 49 12.87 4.19 14.82
N THR A 50 13.74 4.09 13.81
CA THR A 50 13.72 3.02 12.81
C THR A 50 13.93 1.64 13.44
N ILE A 51 14.51 1.54 14.65
CA ILE A 51 14.56 0.28 15.40
C ILE A 51 13.16 -0.31 15.69
N LYS A 52 12.10 0.50 15.61
CA LYS A 52 10.70 0.08 15.77
C LYS A 52 10.06 -0.42 14.48
N ALA A 53 10.76 -0.35 13.34
CA ALA A 53 10.23 -0.75 12.05
C ALA A 53 9.73 -2.20 12.00
N PRO A 54 10.40 -3.20 12.62
CA PRO A 54 9.89 -4.57 12.64
C PRO A 54 8.50 -4.69 13.27
N LEU A 55 8.27 -4.00 14.39
CA LEU A 55 6.97 -4.01 15.07
C LEU A 55 5.91 -3.28 14.26
N LEU A 56 6.23 -2.09 13.72
CA LEU A 56 5.30 -1.36 12.86
C LEU A 56 4.91 -2.17 11.62
N CYS A 57 5.88 -2.83 10.99
CA CYS A 57 5.62 -3.67 9.84
C CYS A 57 4.69 -4.83 10.19
N ARG A 58 4.86 -5.46 11.36
CA ARG A 58 3.94 -6.51 11.85
C ARG A 58 2.52 -5.98 12.00
N CYS A 59 2.33 -4.84 12.66
CA CYS A 59 1.00 -4.23 12.84
C CYS A 59 0.34 -3.89 11.49
N LEU A 60 1.09 -3.41 10.51
CA LEU A 60 0.55 -3.12 9.16
C LEU A 60 0.21 -4.41 8.41
N CYS A 61 1.04 -5.45 8.52
CA CYS A 61 0.82 -6.75 7.89
C CYS A 61 -0.44 -7.48 8.40
N GLU A 62 -1.00 -7.10 9.55
CA GLU A 62 -2.27 -7.65 10.05
C GLU A 62 -3.44 -7.36 9.11
N PHE A 63 -3.43 -6.19 8.44
CA PHE A 63 -4.55 -5.77 7.58
C PHE A 63 -4.15 -5.38 6.16
N ALA A 64 -2.86 -5.31 5.82
CA ALA A 64 -2.39 -4.88 4.52
C ALA A 64 -1.25 -5.75 3.97
N ASP A 65 -1.08 -5.71 2.65
CA ASP A 65 0.15 -6.14 1.99
C ASP A 65 1.16 -4.98 2.08
N VAL A 66 2.35 -5.26 2.62
CA VAL A 66 3.33 -4.21 2.95
C VAL A 66 4.58 -4.35 2.09
N ARG A 67 5.03 -3.25 1.48
CA ARG A 67 6.39 -3.11 0.94
C ARG A 67 7.11 -2.02 1.71
N VAL A 68 8.42 -2.16 1.86
CA VAL A 68 9.21 -1.24 2.70
C VAL A 68 10.30 -0.59 1.87
N ILE A 69 10.42 0.73 1.95
CA ILE A 69 11.57 1.49 1.40
C ILE A 69 12.36 2.01 2.58
N ALA A 70 13.67 1.75 2.63
CA ALA A 70 14.58 2.36 3.60
C ALA A 70 15.61 3.23 2.88
N THR A 71 15.65 4.50 3.27
CA THR A 71 16.75 5.41 2.89
C THR A 71 18.10 4.85 3.36
N ALA A 72 19.20 5.26 2.71
CA ALA A 72 20.55 4.88 3.13
C ALA A 72 20.83 5.11 4.64
N ALA A 73 20.30 6.20 5.20
CA ALA A 73 20.43 6.50 6.64
C ALA A 73 19.58 5.56 7.52
N ALA A 74 18.39 5.15 7.06
CA ALA A 74 17.55 4.20 7.79
C ALA A 74 18.15 2.80 7.85
N ARG A 75 18.85 2.37 6.78
CA ARG A 75 19.54 1.06 6.71
C ARG A 75 20.61 0.86 7.79
N ARG A 76 21.05 1.93 8.48
CA ARG A 76 21.93 1.83 9.65
C ARG A 76 21.24 1.25 10.89
N PHE A 77 19.90 1.27 10.93
CA PHE A 77 19.08 0.86 12.07
C PHE A 77 18.21 -0.38 11.77
N VAL A 78 18.03 -0.72 10.49
CA VAL A 78 17.23 -1.87 10.05
C VAL A 78 17.91 -2.57 8.86
N GLY A 79 18.08 -3.89 8.97
CA GLY A 79 18.60 -4.76 7.92
C GLY A 79 17.54 -5.71 7.34
N GLU A 80 17.89 -6.38 6.25
CA GLU A 80 16.97 -7.23 5.44
C GLU A 80 16.34 -8.39 6.25
N GLY A 81 17.05 -8.95 7.22
CA GLY A 81 16.54 -10.05 8.06
C GLY A 81 15.73 -9.62 9.29
N GLN A 82 15.49 -8.32 9.50
CA GLN A 82 14.83 -7.82 10.71
C GLN A 82 13.33 -7.57 10.52
N LEU A 83 12.85 -7.52 9.28
CA LEU A 83 11.42 -7.37 8.99
C LEU A 83 10.68 -8.70 9.12
N PRO A 84 9.38 -8.69 9.46
CA PRO A 84 8.59 -9.91 9.53
C PRO A 84 8.51 -10.61 8.16
N PRO A 85 8.47 -11.95 8.08
CA PRO A 85 8.39 -12.68 6.80
C PRO A 85 7.18 -12.32 5.93
N GLN A 86 6.11 -11.81 6.54
CA GLN A 86 4.90 -11.32 5.86
C GLN A 86 5.12 -9.98 5.14
N ALA A 87 6.17 -9.24 5.51
CA ALA A 87 6.56 -8.05 4.78
C ALA A 87 7.11 -8.46 3.41
N GLY A 88 6.79 -7.67 2.39
CA GLY A 88 7.49 -7.73 1.12
C GLY A 88 8.95 -7.30 1.26
N GLN A 89 9.58 -7.04 0.11
CA GLN A 89 11.00 -6.69 0.05
C GLN A 89 11.32 -5.37 0.77
N LEU A 90 12.49 -5.33 1.43
CA LEU A 90 13.12 -4.11 1.90
C LEU A 90 13.92 -3.47 0.77
N LEU A 91 13.36 -2.44 0.16
CA LEU A 91 13.91 -1.73 -0.98
C LEU A 91 14.78 -0.56 -0.53
N GLY A 92 15.81 -0.24 -1.31
CA GLY A 92 16.65 0.94 -1.17
C GLY A 92 17.01 1.53 -2.53
N ASP A 93 17.85 2.57 -2.51
CA ASP A 93 18.17 3.36 -3.71
C ASP A 93 18.83 2.51 -4.83
N GLU A 94 19.59 1.48 -4.46
CA GLU A 94 20.20 0.54 -5.42
C GLU A 94 19.17 -0.26 -6.21
N ASP A 95 18.00 -0.53 -5.65
CA ASP A 95 16.96 -1.32 -6.31
C ASP A 95 16.29 -0.56 -7.47
N GLU A 96 16.37 0.77 -7.45
CA GLU A 96 15.88 1.62 -8.53
C GLU A 96 16.65 1.38 -9.84
N TRP A 97 17.97 1.26 -9.73
CA TRP A 97 18.87 1.09 -10.87
C TRP A 97 19.05 -0.37 -11.30
N ARG A 98 18.77 -1.33 -10.42
CA ARG A 98 18.85 -2.77 -10.76
C ARG A 98 17.83 -3.19 -11.82
N GLN A 99 16.65 -2.57 -11.81
CA GLN A 99 15.54 -2.91 -12.72
C GLN A 99 15.57 -2.12 -14.02
N TRP A 100 16.12 -0.90 -14.00
CA TRP A 100 16.15 -0.02 -15.17
C TRP A 100 17.49 -0.12 -15.91
N LYS A 101 17.50 -0.75 -17.09
CA LYS A 101 18.70 -0.91 -17.93
C LYS A 101 18.57 -0.17 -19.25
N GLN A 102 17.36 -0.01 -19.76
CA GLN A 102 17.08 0.67 -21.01
C GLN A 102 15.73 1.40 -20.96
N VAL A 103 15.54 2.33 -21.91
CA VAL A 103 14.25 3.02 -22.10
C VAL A 103 13.17 1.98 -22.39
N GLY A 104 12.07 2.05 -21.64
CA GLY A 104 10.97 1.08 -21.70
C GLY A 104 10.93 0.13 -20.50
N ASP A 105 12.02 -0.02 -19.75
CA ASP A 105 12.02 -0.80 -18.52
C ASP A 105 11.18 -0.10 -17.42
N PRO A 106 10.58 -0.86 -16.48
CA PRO A 106 9.83 -0.30 -15.37
C PRO A 106 10.70 0.61 -14.50
N VAL A 107 10.16 1.78 -14.15
CA VAL A 107 10.81 2.72 -13.23
C VAL A 107 10.29 2.46 -11.82
N MET A 108 11.16 1.96 -10.93
CA MET A 108 10.79 1.45 -9.61
C MET A 108 9.90 2.39 -8.80
N HIS A 109 10.27 3.66 -8.63
CA HIS A 109 9.48 4.59 -7.81
C HIS A 109 8.07 4.83 -8.38
N ILE A 110 7.92 4.80 -9.71
CA ILE A 110 6.61 4.91 -10.37
C ILE A 110 5.78 3.64 -10.14
N GLU A 111 6.40 2.46 -10.23
CA GLU A 111 5.72 1.19 -9.96
C GLU A 111 5.28 1.07 -8.50
N LEU A 112 6.13 1.48 -7.56
CA LEU A 112 5.77 1.52 -6.13
C LEU A 112 4.61 2.50 -5.88
N ARG A 113 4.65 3.68 -6.50
CA ARG A 113 3.56 4.66 -6.44
C ARG A 113 2.25 4.10 -7.01
N ARG A 114 2.30 3.40 -8.15
CA ARG A 114 1.12 2.76 -8.77
C ARG A 114 0.55 1.67 -7.88
N TRP A 115 1.43 0.83 -7.31
CA TRP A 115 1.08 -0.32 -6.48
C TRP A 115 0.40 0.07 -5.16
N ALA A 116 0.83 1.16 -4.53
CA ALA A 116 0.40 1.54 -3.19
C ALA A 116 -0.95 2.27 -3.15
N ASP A 117 -1.82 1.85 -2.23
CA ASP A 117 -3.06 2.55 -1.86
C ASP A 117 -2.79 3.64 -0.81
N ALA A 118 -1.75 3.45 0.02
CA ALA A 118 -1.30 4.44 0.98
C ALA A 118 0.23 4.42 1.12
N LEU A 119 0.81 5.60 1.36
CA LEU A 119 2.21 5.79 1.73
C LEU A 119 2.30 6.23 3.19
N VAL A 120 3.19 5.60 3.95
CA VAL A 120 3.40 5.90 5.37
C VAL A 120 4.89 6.08 5.60
N ILE A 121 5.33 7.25 6.05
CA ILE A 121 6.74 7.49 6.40
C ILE A 121 6.91 7.49 7.92
N ALA A 122 7.43 6.40 8.47
CA ALA A 122 7.48 6.17 9.92
C ALA A 122 8.70 5.32 10.30
N PRO A 123 9.79 5.94 10.81
CA PRO A 123 9.88 7.35 11.17
C PRO A 123 10.10 8.29 9.98
N LEU A 124 9.57 9.51 10.10
CA LEU A 124 9.97 10.67 9.30
C LEU A 124 11.03 11.50 10.06
N SER A 125 12.26 11.50 9.56
CA SER A 125 13.37 12.32 10.03
C SER A 125 13.19 13.76 9.58
N ALA A 126 13.81 14.71 10.29
CA ALA A 126 13.78 16.12 9.89
C ALA A 126 14.37 16.35 8.48
N ASN A 127 15.36 15.56 8.08
CA ASN A 127 15.97 15.64 6.75
C ASN A 127 15.00 15.22 5.65
N THR A 128 14.35 14.07 5.78
CA THR A 128 13.33 13.63 4.82
C THR A 128 12.11 14.55 4.83
N LEU A 129 11.73 15.10 5.99
CA LEU A 129 10.69 16.13 6.10
C LEU A 129 11.04 17.37 5.26
N ALA A 130 12.26 17.89 5.41
CA ALA A 130 12.73 19.04 4.64
C ALA A 130 12.76 18.76 3.13
N LYS A 131 13.25 17.57 2.74
CA LYS A 131 13.26 17.14 1.33
C LYS A 131 11.85 17.06 0.74
N ALA A 132 10.92 16.43 1.45
CA ALA A 132 9.54 16.29 1.01
C ALA A 132 8.85 17.67 0.88
N ALA A 133 9.00 18.53 1.89
CA ALA A 133 8.44 19.88 1.86
C ALA A 133 9.06 20.76 0.75
N GLY A 134 10.34 20.58 0.44
CA GLY A 134 11.04 21.27 -0.63
C GLY A 134 10.87 20.65 -2.02
N GLY A 135 10.15 19.53 -2.14
CA GLY A 135 9.96 18.83 -3.42
C GLY A 135 11.23 18.18 -4.00
N LEU A 136 12.21 17.86 -3.16
CA LEU A 136 13.43 17.14 -3.57
C LEU A 136 13.14 15.64 -3.78
N CYS A 137 13.82 15.04 -4.75
CA CYS A 137 13.64 13.64 -5.17
C CYS A 137 15.00 13.02 -5.53
N ASP A 138 15.85 12.79 -4.52
CA ASP A 138 17.25 12.38 -4.70
C ASP A 138 17.55 10.96 -4.18
N ASN A 139 16.51 10.23 -3.78
CA ASN A 139 16.56 8.85 -3.32
C ASN A 139 15.18 8.20 -3.55
N LEU A 140 15.11 6.87 -3.53
CA LEU A 140 13.92 6.10 -3.92
C LEU A 140 12.67 6.55 -3.15
N LEU A 141 12.78 6.76 -1.85
CA LEU A 141 11.65 7.20 -1.01
C LEU A 141 11.15 8.59 -1.43
N THR A 142 12.07 9.55 -1.61
CA THR A 142 11.68 10.91 -1.99
C THR A 142 11.19 11.01 -3.44
N CYS A 143 11.66 10.16 -4.35
CA CYS A 143 11.12 10.03 -5.70
C CYS A 143 9.67 9.56 -5.68
N VAL A 144 9.34 8.56 -4.84
CA VAL A 144 7.96 8.12 -4.63
C VAL A 144 7.09 9.26 -4.08
N VAL A 145 7.57 9.98 -3.06
CA VAL A 145 6.84 11.14 -2.49
C VAL A 145 6.59 12.21 -3.55
N ARG A 146 7.59 12.51 -4.37
CA ARG A 146 7.49 13.56 -5.40
C ARG A 146 6.49 13.22 -6.51
N ALA A 147 6.34 11.93 -6.81
CA ALA A 147 5.40 11.39 -7.79
C ALA A 147 4.03 11.00 -7.18
N TRP A 148 3.84 11.24 -5.87
CA TRP A 148 2.68 10.74 -5.14
C TRP A 148 1.37 11.37 -5.64
N ASP A 149 0.32 10.57 -5.58
CA ASP A 149 -1.06 11.00 -5.79
C ASP A 149 -1.64 11.48 -4.46
N PHE A 150 -1.79 12.79 -4.26
CA PHE A 150 -2.27 13.31 -2.97
C PHE A 150 -3.77 13.06 -2.72
N ASP A 151 -4.51 12.52 -3.70
CA ASP A 151 -5.85 11.95 -3.46
C ASP A 151 -5.78 10.59 -2.73
N ARG A 152 -4.59 9.97 -2.67
CA ARG A 152 -4.31 8.76 -1.90
C ARG A 152 -3.68 9.11 -0.55
N PRO A 153 -4.03 8.40 0.53
CA PRO A 153 -3.48 8.66 1.86
C PRO A 153 -1.94 8.67 1.88
N LEU A 154 -1.37 9.80 2.31
CA LEU A 154 0.02 9.92 2.72
C LEU A 154 0.04 10.29 4.20
N LEU A 155 0.65 9.43 5.02
CA LEU A 155 0.83 9.65 6.45
C LEU A 155 2.31 9.75 6.80
N VAL A 156 2.63 10.59 7.77
CA VAL A 156 3.99 10.71 8.29
C VAL A 156 3.99 10.63 9.82
N ALA A 157 4.95 9.93 10.40
CA ALA A 157 5.17 9.86 11.84
C ALA A 157 6.55 10.47 12.16
N PRO A 158 6.62 11.78 12.46
CA PRO A 158 7.89 12.46 12.74
C PRO A 158 8.62 11.84 13.94
N ALA A 159 9.94 11.74 13.84
CA ALA A 159 10.79 11.25 14.91
C ALA A 159 12.17 11.92 14.89
N MET A 160 12.39 12.84 15.82
CA MET A 160 13.60 13.66 15.91
C MET A 160 13.84 14.15 17.35
N ASN A 161 15.03 14.66 17.64
CA ASN A 161 15.31 15.30 18.92
C ASN A 161 14.38 16.50 19.16
N THR A 162 14.07 16.82 20.42
CA THR A 162 13.18 17.94 20.79
C THR A 162 13.61 19.28 20.21
N LEU A 163 14.90 19.61 20.20
CA LEU A 163 15.39 20.86 19.61
C LEU A 163 15.17 20.91 18.08
N MET A 164 15.21 19.75 17.42
CA MET A 164 14.86 19.66 15.99
C MET A 164 13.35 19.81 15.81
N TRP A 165 12.55 19.23 16.70
CA TRP A 165 11.09 19.34 16.66
C TRP A 165 10.62 20.78 16.88
N ASP A 166 11.17 21.47 17.88
CA ASP A 166 10.86 22.85 18.24
C ASP A 166 11.42 23.88 17.24
N SER A 167 12.26 23.43 16.30
CA SER A 167 12.82 24.27 15.25
C SER A 167 11.71 24.87 14.37
N PRO A 168 11.80 26.16 14.02
CA PRO A 168 10.84 26.79 13.10
C PRO A 168 10.81 26.13 11.72
N PHE A 169 11.90 25.45 11.30
CA PHE A 169 11.93 24.68 10.06
C PHE A 169 10.96 23.51 10.10
N THR A 170 10.91 22.77 11.21
CA THR A 170 10.01 21.61 11.36
C THR A 170 8.57 22.05 11.22
N ARG A 171 8.18 23.13 11.90
CA ARG A 171 6.84 23.70 11.77
C ARG A 171 6.52 24.08 10.32
N ARG A 172 7.38 24.87 9.68
CA ARG A 172 7.18 25.32 8.28
C ARG A 172 7.04 24.14 7.30
N HIS A 173 7.87 23.11 7.46
CA HIS A 173 7.82 21.94 6.59
C HIS A 173 6.57 21.09 6.84
N LEU A 174 6.13 20.92 8.09
CA LEU A 174 4.88 20.24 8.40
C LEU A 174 3.68 21.00 7.86
N ASP A 175 3.67 22.34 7.97
CA ASP A 175 2.63 23.18 7.39
C ASP A 175 2.54 23.02 5.87
N ALA A 176 3.70 22.96 5.18
CA ALA A 176 3.75 22.71 3.73
C ALA A 176 3.19 21.33 3.35
N LEU A 177 3.51 20.27 4.11
CA LEU A 177 2.94 18.95 3.88
C LEU A 177 1.43 18.91 4.19
N ALA A 178 0.98 19.61 5.24
CA ALA A 178 -0.43 19.67 5.60
C ALA A 178 -1.28 20.32 4.50
N GLN A 179 -0.75 21.34 3.81
CA GLN A 179 -1.42 21.95 2.64
C GLN A 179 -1.62 20.97 1.48
N LEU A 180 -0.81 19.93 1.39
CA LEU A 180 -0.94 18.85 0.41
C LEU A 180 -1.86 17.72 0.88
N GLY A 181 -2.52 17.85 2.04
CA GLY A 181 -3.37 16.81 2.62
C GLY A 181 -2.62 15.66 3.31
N VAL A 182 -1.30 15.81 3.53
CA VAL A 182 -0.52 14.82 4.28
C VAL A 182 -0.95 14.80 5.74
N ALA A 183 -1.30 13.62 6.24
CA ALA A 183 -1.69 13.45 7.64
C ALA A 183 -0.47 13.20 8.53
N VAL A 184 -0.34 13.98 9.60
CA VAL A 184 0.74 13.84 10.58
C VAL A 184 0.26 13.02 11.77
N VAL A 185 0.93 11.90 12.05
CA VAL A 185 0.80 11.18 13.32
C VAL A 185 1.76 11.84 14.31
N PRO A 186 1.27 12.61 15.30
CA PRO A 186 2.11 13.48 16.10
C PRO A 186 3.12 12.67 16.95
N PRO A 187 4.33 13.21 17.17
CA PRO A 187 5.27 12.60 18.09
C PRO A 187 4.75 12.67 19.54
N VAL A 188 5.30 11.82 20.39
CA VAL A 188 4.98 11.76 21.82
C VAL A 188 6.10 12.36 22.66
N GLY A 189 5.75 12.89 23.83
CA GLY A 189 6.72 13.31 24.84
C GLY A 189 7.27 12.10 25.59
N LYS A 190 8.59 11.86 25.53
CA LYS A 190 9.30 10.81 26.29
C LYS A 190 10.73 11.27 26.58
N ARG A 191 11.44 10.57 27.48
CA ARG A 191 12.91 10.67 27.56
C ARG A 191 13.49 10.16 26.24
N LEU A 192 14.17 11.03 25.50
CA LEU A 192 14.73 10.76 24.19
C LEU A 192 16.09 10.05 24.28
N ALA A 193 16.57 9.49 23.17
CA ALA A 193 17.84 8.77 23.10
C ALA A 193 19.07 9.64 23.50
N CYS A 194 18.96 10.96 23.45
CA CYS A 194 19.98 11.91 23.90
C CYS A 194 19.93 12.22 25.41
N GLY A 195 18.89 11.78 26.14
CA GLY A 195 18.73 12.03 27.58
C GLY A 195 17.70 13.10 27.95
N ASP A 196 17.30 13.96 27.01
CA ASP A 196 16.32 15.03 27.21
C ASP A 196 14.89 14.50 27.38
N VAL A 197 14.07 15.18 28.18
CA VAL A 197 12.62 14.96 28.25
C VAL A 197 11.94 16.03 27.41
N GLY A 198 11.29 15.62 26.32
CA GLY A 198 10.61 16.54 25.43
C GLY A 198 9.82 15.85 24.32
N LEU A 199 9.10 16.63 23.53
CA LEU A 199 8.37 16.12 22.38
C LEU A 199 9.35 15.74 21.26
N GLY A 200 9.04 14.72 20.46
CA GLY A 200 9.86 14.34 19.30
C GLY A 200 10.07 12.84 19.13
N ALA A 201 9.72 12.02 20.12
CA ALA A 201 9.73 10.58 19.95
C ALA A 201 8.61 10.15 18.99
N MET A 202 8.90 9.23 18.06
CA MET A 202 7.87 8.67 17.19
C MET A 202 6.71 8.10 18.02
N ALA A 203 5.48 8.31 17.52
CA ALA A 203 4.30 7.60 18.00
C ALA A 203 4.53 6.08 18.09
N ALA A 204 3.73 5.42 18.92
CA ALA A 204 3.78 3.96 19.05
C ALA A 204 3.43 3.31 17.68
N PRO A 205 4.11 2.22 17.28
CA PRO A 205 3.82 1.51 16.04
C PRO A 205 2.34 1.18 15.82
N GLU A 206 1.65 0.79 16.89
CA GLU A 206 0.22 0.46 16.91
C GLU A 206 -0.64 1.69 16.60
N ALA A 207 -0.27 2.86 17.16
CA ALA A 207 -0.95 4.12 16.89
C ALA A 207 -0.76 4.57 15.43
N VAL A 208 0.44 4.37 14.86
CA VAL A 208 0.70 4.62 13.44
C VAL A 208 -0.14 3.68 12.58
N ALA A 209 -0.13 2.38 12.84
CA ALA A 209 -0.92 1.39 12.10
C ALA A 209 -2.43 1.69 12.17
N ALA A 210 -2.96 2.06 13.34
CA ALA A 210 -4.35 2.46 13.51
C ALA A 210 -4.71 3.73 12.71
N ALA A 211 -3.81 4.72 12.65
CA ALA A 211 -4.00 5.91 11.84
C ALA A 211 -4.07 5.59 10.33
N VAL A 212 -3.23 4.66 9.87
CA VAL A 212 -3.22 4.17 8.49
C VAL A 212 -4.51 3.44 8.15
N ALA A 213 -4.95 2.52 9.01
CA ALA A 213 -6.22 1.82 8.87
C ALA A 213 -7.41 2.79 8.80
N GLY A 214 -7.43 3.80 9.67
CA GLY A 214 -8.45 4.85 9.65
C GLY A 214 -8.44 5.69 8.37
N ALA A 215 -7.27 6.01 7.83
CA ALA A 215 -7.14 6.77 6.58
C ALA A 215 -7.62 5.95 5.37
N LEU A 216 -7.25 4.67 5.29
CA LEU A 216 -7.74 3.75 4.25
C LEU A 216 -9.27 3.62 4.30
N ARG A 217 -9.86 3.44 5.49
CA ARG A 217 -11.32 3.39 5.65
C ARG A 217 -12.00 4.66 5.17
N ARG A 218 -11.52 5.84 5.56
CA ARG A 218 -12.10 7.12 5.11
C ARG A 218 -12.04 7.28 3.60
N ARG A 219 -10.96 6.81 2.97
CA ARG A 219 -10.76 6.97 1.52
C ARG A 219 -11.52 5.96 0.68
N TYR A 220 -11.65 4.71 1.14
CA TYR A 220 -12.13 3.59 0.33
C TYR A 220 -13.40 2.92 0.88
N GLY A 221 -13.89 3.33 2.05
CA GLY A 221 -15.08 2.76 2.70
C GLY A 221 -16.40 2.96 1.92
N GLY A 222 -16.41 3.87 0.93
CA GLY A 222 -17.54 4.08 0.03
C GLY A 222 -17.56 3.18 -1.22
N GLY A 223 -16.63 2.21 -1.33
CA GLY A 223 -16.44 1.37 -2.52
C GLY A 223 -15.22 1.82 -3.34
N ALA A 224 -14.42 0.86 -3.80
CA ALA A 224 -13.24 1.14 -4.63
C ALA A 224 -13.68 1.48 -6.08
N PRO A 225 -13.01 2.44 -6.75
CA PRO A 225 -13.37 2.86 -8.11
C PRO A 225 -13.17 1.77 -9.18
N ASP A 226 -12.40 0.71 -8.89
CA ASP A 226 -11.95 -0.28 -9.88
C ASP A 226 -12.77 -1.60 -9.88
N GLY A 227 -13.96 -1.63 -9.27
CA GLY A 227 -14.88 -2.79 -9.30
C GLY A 227 -14.46 -4.01 -8.46
N ALA A 228 -13.18 -4.14 -8.09
CA ALA A 228 -12.72 -5.07 -7.07
C ALA A 228 -12.76 -4.40 -5.69
N GLY A 229 -13.58 -4.93 -4.78
CA GLY A 229 -13.66 -4.42 -3.41
C GLY A 229 -12.30 -4.44 -2.69
N MET A 230 -12.12 -3.59 -1.68
CA MET A 230 -10.95 -3.62 -0.78
C MET A 230 -11.37 -4.18 0.58
N GLU A 231 -10.63 -5.15 1.10
CA GLU A 231 -10.82 -5.69 2.45
C GLU A 231 -10.29 -4.70 3.49
N LEU A 232 -11.14 -3.77 3.92
CA LEU A 232 -10.73 -2.70 4.82
C LEU A 232 -10.60 -3.20 6.27
N PRO A 233 -9.61 -2.70 7.03
CA PRO A 233 -9.42 -3.06 8.44
C PRO A 233 -10.67 -2.72 9.25
N ALA A 234 -11.06 -3.62 10.16
CA ALA A 234 -12.19 -3.41 11.06
C ALA A 234 -12.05 -2.10 11.85
N GLY A 235 -13.17 -1.39 12.04
CA GLY A 235 -13.22 -0.21 12.90
C GLY A 235 -12.78 -0.54 14.32
N PRO A 236 -12.35 0.45 15.13
CA PRO A 236 -12.33 0.23 16.58
C PRO A 236 -13.72 -0.27 17.00
N PRO A 237 -13.82 -1.19 17.98
CA PRO A 237 -15.12 -1.61 18.48
C PRO A 237 -15.92 -0.35 18.81
N GLU A 238 -17.13 -0.23 18.27
CA GLU A 238 -18.04 0.84 18.66
C GLU A 238 -18.09 0.83 20.18
N ALA A 239 -17.72 1.95 20.81
CA ALA A 239 -17.93 2.10 22.23
C ALA A 239 -19.43 1.86 22.44
N LEU A 240 -19.77 0.74 23.07
CA LEU A 240 -21.15 0.40 23.43
C LEU A 240 -21.75 1.65 24.07
N GLY A 241 -22.68 2.26 23.33
CA GLY A 241 -23.35 3.49 23.72
C GLY A 241 -23.90 3.33 25.13
N GLY A 242 -23.72 4.37 25.93
CA GLY A 242 -24.14 4.40 27.32
C GLY A 242 -25.61 4.03 27.51
N ALA A 243 -25.85 3.43 28.67
CA ALA A 243 -27.04 3.66 29.47
C ALA A 243 -26.57 4.27 30.79
#